data_AF-A0A1W1BYE6-F1
#
_entry.id   AF-A0A1W1BYE6-F1
#
_cell.length_a   1.000
_cell.length_b   1.000
_cell.length_c   1.000
_cell.angle_alpha   90.00
_cell.angle_beta   90.00
_cell.angle_gamma   90.00
#
_symmetry.space_group_name_H-M   'P 1'
#
loop_
_entity.id
_entity.type
_entity.pdbx_description
1 polymer ?
#
loop_
_entity_poly.entity_id
_entity_poly.type
_entity_poly.pdbx_seq_one_letter_code
_entity_poly.pdbx_strand_id
1 'polypeptide(L)'
;MVLQGQELIDVAVIVVRYFGGTKLGTGGLVRAYSDALNGVVAISELFVYQKEEMRKVSFEYSAVRLVEYECEKLAITIVEKRFDLQVEYLLKAPKENLDKLCLVISLNCISHIPHR
;
A
#
# COMPACT_ATOMS: atom_id res chain seq x y z
N MET A 1 0.74 -6.36 23.88
CA MET A 1 -0.37 -7.19 23.35
C MET A 1 0.15 -7.93 22.12
N VAL A 2 -0.09 -9.22 21.95
CA VAL A 2 0.67 -10.10 21.00
C VAL A 2 0.77 -9.56 19.57
N LEU A 3 -0.29 -8.92 19.06
CA LEU A 3 -0.30 -8.27 17.74
C LEU A 3 0.75 -7.16 17.58
N GLN A 4 1.04 -6.40 18.65
CA GLN A 4 2.03 -5.31 18.59
C GLN A 4 3.48 -5.83 18.45
N GLY A 5 3.72 -7.11 18.76
CA GLY A 5 5.05 -7.71 18.64
C GLY A 5 5.34 -8.36 17.28
N GLN A 6 4.37 -8.39 16.36
CA GLN A 6 4.45 -9.14 15.10
C GLN A 6 4.58 -8.22 13.86
N GLU A 7 4.74 -6.90 14.05
CA GLU A 7 4.89 -5.91 12.95
C GLU A 7 3.80 -5.98 11.86
N LEU A 8 2.60 -6.45 12.23
CA LEU A 8 1.46 -6.58 11.32
C LEU A 8 0.67 -5.27 11.22
N ILE A 9 0.21 -4.95 10.02
CA ILE A 9 -0.65 -3.80 9.76
C ILE A 9 -1.86 -4.21 8.92
N ASP A 10 -2.98 -3.50 9.09
CA ASP A 10 -4.28 -3.82 8.48
C ASP A 10 -4.79 -5.25 8.77
N VAL A 11 -4.55 -5.75 9.98
CA VAL A 11 -4.99 -7.08 10.43
C VAL A 11 -6.02 -6.99 11.56
N ALA A 12 -7.05 -7.82 11.49
CA ALA A 12 -7.97 -8.09 12.60
C ALA A 12 -7.98 -9.60 12.91
N VAL A 13 -7.99 -9.94 14.20
CA VAL A 13 -8.04 -11.34 14.66
C VAL A 13 -9.22 -11.50 15.61
N ILE A 14 -10.09 -12.47 15.31
CA ILE A 14 -11.24 -12.82 16.14
C ILE A 14 -11.00 -14.20 16.74
N VAL A 15 -11.05 -14.30 18.07
CA VAL A 15 -10.96 -15.57 18.79
C VAL A 15 -12.31 -15.89 19.41
N VAL A 16 -12.95 -16.96 18.95
CA VAL A 16 -14.19 -17.47 19.54
C VAL A 16 -13.83 -18.50 20.60
N ARG A 17 -14.25 -18.26 21.85
CA ARG A 17 -14.04 -19.18 22.96
C ARG A 17 -15.36 -19.71 23.49
N TYR A 18 -15.48 -21.03 23.55
CA TYR A 18 -16.57 -21.73 24.23
C TYR A 18 -16.14 -22.13 25.66
N PHE A 19 -17.06 -22.02 26.62
CA PHE A 19 -16.75 -22.36 28.02
C PHE A 19 -16.77 -23.87 28.24
N GLY A 20 -15.64 -24.44 28.67
CA GLY A 20 -15.44 -25.89 28.82
C GLY A 20 -15.58 -26.44 30.25
N GLY A 21 -16.24 -25.72 31.16
CA GLY A 21 -16.50 -26.20 32.53
C GLY A 21 -15.50 -25.75 33.61
N THR A 22 -14.32 -25.25 33.23
CA THR A 22 -13.30 -24.75 34.19
C THR A 22 -12.92 -23.30 33.91
N LYS A 23 -12.87 -22.47 34.96
CA LYS A 23 -12.42 -21.07 34.87
C LYS A 23 -10.90 -21.01 34.83
N LEU A 24 -10.34 -20.36 33.80
CA LEU A 24 -8.89 -20.27 33.58
C LEU A 24 -8.20 -19.14 34.39
N GLY A 25 -8.97 -18.28 35.07
CA GLY A 25 -8.44 -17.07 35.72
C GLY A 25 -7.85 -16.06 34.72
N THR A 26 -7.50 -14.86 35.18
CA THR A 26 -7.06 -13.77 34.29
C THR A 26 -5.80 -14.12 33.50
N GLY A 27 -4.80 -14.74 34.15
CA GLY A 27 -3.54 -15.14 33.49
C GLY A 27 -3.73 -16.25 32.46
N GLY A 28 -4.60 -17.23 32.74
CA GLY A 28 -4.89 -18.33 31.82
C GLY A 28 -5.65 -17.86 30.57
N LEU A 29 -6.55 -16.87 30.71
CA LEU A 29 -7.22 -16.26 29.55
C LEU A 29 -6.22 -15.55 28.66
N VAL A 30 -5.37 -14.69 29.23
CA VAL A 30 -4.37 -13.93 28.46
C VAL A 30 -3.46 -14.87 27.67
N ARG A 31 -2.98 -15.95 28.31
CA ARG A 31 -2.14 -16.95 27.65
C ARG A 31 -2.88 -17.68 26.53
N ALA A 32 -4.09 -18.18 26.76
CA ALA A 32 -4.85 -18.91 25.75
C ALA A 32 -5.15 -18.07 24.50
N TYR A 33 -5.51 -16.79 24.64
CA TYR A 33 -5.71 -15.90 23.50
C TYR A 33 -4.41 -15.58 22.77
N SER A 34 -3.32 -15.41 23.52
CA SER A 34 -1.99 -15.15 22.96
C SER A 34 -1.50 -16.33 22.12
N ASP A 35 -1.65 -17.54 22.64
CA ASP A 35 -1.22 -18.77 21.97
C ASP A 35 -2.07 -19.03 20.71
N ALA A 36 -3.38 -18.81 20.78
CA ALA A 36 -4.26 -18.94 19.60
C ALA A 36 -3.86 -17.96 18.48
N LEU A 37 -3.55 -16.71 18.83
CA LEU A 37 -3.11 -15.70 17.87
C LEU A 37 -1.77 -16.06 17.22
N ASN A 38 -0.78 -16.45 18.03
CA ASN A 38 0.52 -16.89 17.55
C ASN A 38 0.41 -18.09 16.59
N GLY A 39 -0.47 -19.05 16.91
CA GLY A 39 -0.72 -20.21 16.06
C GLY A 39 -1.27 -19.82 14.68
N VAL A 40 -2.20 -18.87 14.61
CA VAL A 40 -2.76 -18.39 13.34
C VAL A 40 -1.73 -17.59 12.55
N VAL A 41 -0.99 -16.68 13.20
CA VAL A 41 0.06 -15.89 12.52
C VAL A 41 1.14 -16.80 11.92
N ALA A 42 1.54 -17.85 12.62
CA ALA A 42 2.57 -18.79 12.15
C ALA A 42 2.19 -19.57 10.87
N ILE A 43 0.90 -19.72 10.58
CA ILE A 43 0.40 -20.45 9.39
C ILE A 43 -0.20 -19.52 8.33
N SER A 44 -0.26 -18.22 8.60
CA SER A 44 -0.83 -17.24 7.68
C SER A 44 0.20 -16.83 6.64
N GLU A 45 -0.24 -16.63 5.41
CA GLU A 45 0.57 -15.99 4.39
C GLU A 45 0.56 -14.47 4.63
N LEU A 46 1.73 -13.89 4.82
CA LEU A 46 1.90 -12.46 5.09
C LEU A 46 2.46 -11.77 3.85
N PHE A 47 1.85 -10.64 3.49
CA PHE A 47 2.32 -9.80 2.40
C PHE A 47 3.04 -8.59 2.95
N VAL A 48 4.13 -8.21 2.30
CA VAL A 48 4.84 -6.96 2.63
C VAL A 48 3.93 -5.81 2.25
N TYR A 49 3.48 -5.07 3.26
CA TYR A 49 2.79 -3.83 3.00
C TYR A 49 3.77 -2.79 2.48
N GLN A 50 3.45 -2.23 1.32
CA GLN A 50 4.13 -1.07 0.78
C GLN A 50 3.14 0.08 0.73
N LYS A 51 3.48 1.19 1.39
CA LYS A 51 2.64 2.39 1.36
C LYS A 51 2.68 2.99 -0.05
N GLU A 52 1.57 2.85 -0.77
CA GLU A 52 1.37 3.48 -2.07
C GLU A 52 0.66 4.81 -1.92
N GLU A 53 1.04 5.77 -2.75
CA GLU A 53 0.36 7.07 -2.86
C GLU A 53 -0.25 7.20 -4.24
N MET A 54 -1.34 7.96 -4.34
CA MET A 54 -1.95 8.32 -5.61
C MET A 54 -1.54 9.74 -5.99
N ARG A 55 -1.08 9.93 -7.22
CA ARG A 55 -0.67 11.25 -7.73
C ARG A 55 -1.21 11.47 -9.13
N LYS A 56 -1.79 12.64 -9.35
CA LYS A 56 -2.18 13.10 -10.69
C LYS A 56 -0.99 13.80 -11.34
N VAL A 57 -0.74 13.45 -12.60
CA VAL A 57 0.27 14.11 -13.43
C VAL A 57 -0.37 14.56 -14.73
N SER A 58 -0.14 15.81 -15.10
CA SER A 58 -0.56 16.41 -16.37
C SER A 58 0.67 16.63 -17.24
N PHE A 59 0.60 16.21 -18.50
CA PHE A 59 1.70 16.34 -19.46
C PHE A 59 1.18 16.44 -20.90
N GLU A 60 2.05 16.83 -21.83
CA GLU A 60 1.69 16.92 -23.24
C GLU A 60 1.59 15.55 -23.92
N TYR A 61 0.78 15.44 -24.97
CA TYR A 61 0.66 14.23 -25.78
C TYR A 61 1.99 13.70 -26.32
N SER A 62 2.96 14.59 -26.56
CA SER A 62 4.33 14.26 -26.98
C SER A 62 5.07 13.36 -25.98
N ALA A 63 4.75 13.49 -24.69
CA ALA A 63 5.43 12.77 -23.61
C ALA A 63 4.76 11.44 -23.23
N VAL A 64 3.61 11.07 -23.81
CA VAL A 64 2.86 9.84 -23.47
C VAL A 64 3.73 8.60 -23.52
N ARG A 65 4.49 8.40 -24.60
CA ARG A 65 5.35 7.22 -24.75
C ARG A 65 6.46 7.14 -23.71
N LEU A 66 7.04 8.29 -23.36
CA LEU A 66 8.08 8.36 -22.33
C LEU A 66 7.50 8.04 -20.95
N VAL A 67 6.34 8.62 -20.62
CA VAL A 67 5.67 8.41 -19.34
C VAL A 67 5.25 6.95 -19.18
N GLU A 68 4.65 6.33 -20.20
CA GLU A 68 4.25 4.92 -20.13
C GLU A 68 5.45 3.99 -19.95
N TYR A 69 6.54 4.23 -20.68
CA TYR A 69 7.78 3.47 -20.54
C TYR A 69 8.39 3.57 -19.14
N GLU A 70 8.48 4.79 -18.58
CA GLU A 70 9.02 4.97 -17.23
C GLU A 70 8.07 4.43 -16.16
N CYS A 71 6.75 4.46 -16.39
CA CYS A 71 5.78 3.82 -15.49
C CYS A 71 6.00 2.30 -15.42
N GLU A 72 6.15 1.63 -16.57
CA GLU A 72 6.44 0.19 -16.60
C GLU A 72 7.76 -0.13 -15.91
N LYS A 73 8.81 0.62 -16.21
CA LYS A 73 10.15 0.44 -15.64
C LYS A 73 10.20 0.65 -14.13
N LEU A 74 9.45 1.62 -13.62
CA LEU A 74 9.38 1.95 -12.19
C LEU A 74 8.23 1.20 -11.46
N ALA A 75 7.59 0.22 -12.11
CA ALA A 75 6.46 -0.53 -11.56
C ALA A 75 5.33 0.39 -11.02
N ILE A 76 5.05 1.48 -11.73
CA ILE A 76 3.99 2.44 -11.41
C ILE A 76 2.69 1.99 -12.06
N THR A 77 1.63 1.86 -11.27
CA THR A 77 0.32 1.49 -11.77
C THR A 77 -0.44 2.73 -12.26
N ILE A 78 -0.99 2.68 -13.47
CA ILE A 78 -1.86 3.73 -14.00
C ILE A 78 -3.30 3.38 -13.66
N VAL A 79 -3.92 4.14 -12.76
CA VAL A 79 -5.29 3.92 -12.28
C VAL A 79 -6.30 4.52 -13.25
N GLU A 80 -6.03 5.72 -13.75
CA GLU A 80 -6.89 6.40 -14.72
C GLU A 80 -6.06 7.12 -15.78
N LYS A 81 -6.61 7.21 -16.99
CA LYS A 81 -6.07 7.99 -18.11
C LYS A 81 -7.16 8.92 -18.62
N ARG A 82 -6.88 10.23 -18.72
CA ARG A 82 -7.75 11.23 -19.34
C ARG A 82 -6.98 11.96 -20.42
N PHE A 83 -7.66 12.18 -21.54
CA PHE A 83 -7.10 12.80 -22.74
C PHE A 83 -8.01 13.96 -23.12
N ASP A 84 -7.66 15.16 -22.67
CA ASP A 84 -8.38 16.40 -22.98
C ASP A 84 -7.43 17.34 -23.76
N LEU A 85 -7.28 18.61 -23.34
CA LEU A 85 -6.28 19.53 -23.91
C LEU A 85 -4.84 19.08 -23.59
N GLN A 86 -4.66 18.42 -22.46
CA GLN A 86 -3.43 17.75 -22.04
C GLN A 86 -3.78 16.33 -21.58
N VAL A 87 -2.75 15.49 -21.44
CA VAL A 87 -2.91 14.13 -20.94
C VAL A 87 -2.78 14.14 -19.43
N GLU A 88 -3.78 13.63 -18.73
CA GLU A 88 -3.82 13.52 -17.28
C GLU A 88 -3.88 12.06 -16.86
N TYR A 89 -2.85 11.59 -16.16
CA TYR A 89 -2.81 10.24 -15.60
C TYR A 89 -2.93 10.28 -14.08
N LEU A 90 -3.75 9.39 -13.52
CA LEU A 90 -3.76 9.09 -12.10
C LEU A 90 -2.86 7.88 -11.87
N LEU A 91 -1.73 8.10 -11.20
CA LEU A 91 -0.71 7.10 -10.94
C LEU A 91 -0.79 6.62 -9.50
N LYS A 92 -0.54 5.33 -9.27
CA LYS A 92 -0.45 4.70 -7.95
C LYS A 92 0.86 3.93 -7.84
N ALA A 93 1.71 4.34 -6.91
CA ALA A 93 2.99 3.70 -6.65
C ALA A 93 3.57 4.17 -5.30
N PRO A 94 4.65 3.57 -4.82
CA PRO A 94 5.41 4.09 -3.69
C PRO A 94 5.90 5.53 -3.98
N LYS A 95 5.91 6.38 -2.95
CA LYS A 95 6.32 7.79 -3.06
C LYS A 95 7.65 7.98 -3.79
N GLU A 96 8.63 7.12 -3.51
CA GLU A 96 9.96 7.18 -4.12
C GLU A 96 9.93 6.98 -5.65
N ASN A 97 9.04 6.12 -6.16
CA ASN A 97 8.90 5.85 -7.59
C ASN A 97 8.16 7.01 -8.29
N LEU A 98 7.15 7.57 -7.62
CA LEU A 98 6.45 8.77 -8.11
C LEU A 98 7.38 9.98 -8.18
N ASP A 99 8.25 10.17 -7.19
CA ASP A 99 9.22 11.28 -7.17
C ASP A 99 10.28 11.10 -8.27
N LYS A 100 10.75 9.86 -8.53
CA LYS A 100 11.62 9.55 -9.68
C LYS A 100 10.95 9.89 -11.02
N LEU A 101 9.69 9.52 -11.20
CA LEU A 101 8.94 9.85 -12.41
C LEU A 101 8.78 11.38 -12.57
N CYS A 102 8.45 12.09 -11.49
CA CYS A 102 8.35 13.55 -11.52
C CYS A 102 9.67 14.23 -11.91
N LEU A 103 10.83 13.70 -11.48
CA LEU A 103 12.13 14.20 -11.91
C LEU A 103 12.35 14.03 -13.41
N VAL A 104 12.03 12.86 -13.97
CA VAL A 104 12.17 12.57 -15.41
C VAL A 104 11.24 13.44 -16.24
N ILE A 105 10.00 13.64 -15.78
CA ILE A 105 9.04 14.52 -16.45
C ILE A 105 9.50 15.98 -16.35
N SER A 106 9.96 16.45 -15.19
CA SER A 106 10.44 17.84 -15.00
C SER A 106 11.67 18.16 -15.86
N LEU A 107 12.61 17.22 -15.99
CA LEU A 107 13.81 17.37 -16.83
C LEU A 107 13.48 17.43 -18.33
N ASN A 108 12.39 16.80 -18.76
CA ASN A 108 12.02 16.67 -20.17
C ASN A 108 10.77 17.47 -20.59
N CYS A 109 10.00 18.01 -19.65
CA CYS A 109 8.74 18.71 -19.88
C CYS A 109 8.63 19.90 -18.91
N ILE A 110 9.02 21.08 -19.39
CA ILE A 110 8.68 22.34 -18.73
C ILE A 110 7.19 22.60 -18.97
N SER A 111 6.32 22.18 -18.06
CA SER A 111 5.10 22.94 -17.72
C SER A 111 4.30 22.32 -16.58
N HIS A 112 4.27 23.08 -15.48
CA HIS A 112 3.13 23.36 -14.61
C HIS A 112 2.44 22.16 -13.92
N ILE A 113 2.92 21.86 -12.72
CA ILE A 113 2.21 21.12 -11.67
C ILE A 113 1.21 22.08 -11.01
N PRO A 114 -0.12 21.91 -11.12
CA PRO A 114 -1.01 22.50 -10.14
C PRO A 114 -1.05 21.54 -8.94
N HIS A 115 -0.29 21.90 -7.91
CA HIS A 115 -0.51 21.40 -6.57
C HIS A 115 -1.90 21.87 -6.10
N ARG A 116 -2.84 20.94 -5.96
CA ARG A 116 -3.89 21.07 -4.94
C ARG A 116 -4.41 19.71 -4.49
#